data_AF-A0AAU7CFF8-F1
#
_entry.id   AF-A0AAU7CFF8-F1
#
_cell.length_a   1.000
_cell.length_b   1.000
_cell.length_c   1.000
_cell.angle_alpha   90.00
_cell.angle_beta   90.00
_cell.angle_gamma   90.00
#
_symmetry.space_group_name_H-M   'P 1'
#
loop_
_entity.id
_entity.type
_entity.pdbx_description
1 polymer ?
#
loop_
_entity_poly.entity_id
_entity_poly.type
_entity_poly.pdbx_seq_one_letter_code
_entity_poly.pdbx_strand_id
1 'polypeptide(L)'
;MSESTTPVTRSFRATLWPWLVLAFAALIAVWHAVDFPDDLDVEFPRVQRPTFSRRPPPAYRLAEPGDTLDRAAIYLSAAAVVLSVSGILLTRKRTGLWTAGLALSGAALWHASTPGPTFDGWHGMGWREIFDPLAPPVLRISLAIAAIALTLIVVVTVLRKRSEWGSLVARARLAGNLGLLVTATVLVLLRQFEIPGVEPVGYWPRWSFVLGLLAFDLALLKAIPKPPAPAPSRIRVATSLGLSSLAWFALVVGGISLTWYHRPLSRLRTVVPGKIYISAMPTKRGLEVAQARHHFKTIINLFPEDTPQRSPILPDELQFAKEHGIQYVGSPSDEESSSRFLDQTLALAQDPNAWPILVHCHGCMDRTPAWMGIYRFIVQGRPLDEILSEIEQHRGYRPKASVTLLYNRVLPPRAPERYAADPTAKVLKESAKGTPDPALQPAGARRRRANPEAVPRVSRRVGPQAHVPNLTPSRRSLEYQKTPSDPLIHEPASLS
;
A
#
# COMPACT_ATOMS: atom_id res chain seq x y z
N MET A 1 55.43 -30.40 15.30
CA MET A 1 55.12 -29.05 15.81
C MET A 1 53.65 -28.79 15.56
N SER A 2 52.80 -28.90 16.59
CA SER A 2 51.38 -28.56 16.48
C SER A 2 51.25 -27.04 16.57
N GLU A 3 51.01 -26.35 15.45
CA GLU A 3 50.64 -24.94 15.48
C GLU A 3 49.37 -24.80 16.33
N SER A 4 49.50 -24.23 17.52
CA SER A 4 48.34 -23.88 18.34
C SER A 4 47.58 -22.79 17.60
N THR A 5 46.49 -23.17 16.93
CA THR A 5 45.57 -22.23 16.31
C THR A 5 44.83 -21.51 17.43
N THR A 6 45.32 -20.32 17.79
CA THR A 6 44.61 -19.44 18.71
C THR A 6 43.22 -19.16 18.14
N PRO A 7 42.14 -19.40 18.89
CA PRO A 7 40.80 -19.20 18.40
C PRO A 7 40.62 -17.72 18.05
N VAL A 8 40.44 -17.43 16.75
CA VAL A 8 40.17 -16.07 16.28
C VAL A 8 38.86 -15.62 16.93
N THR A 9 38.97 -14.82 17.99
CA THR A 9 37.82 -14.23 18.68
C THR A 9 37.13 -13.28 17.70
N ARG A 10 36.01 -13.71 17.12
CA ARG A 10 35.18 -12.82 16.32
C ARG A 10 34.70 -11.69 17.20
N SER A 11 34.81 -10.45 16.71
CA SER A 11 34.33 -9.31 17.47
C SER A 11 32.83 -9.47 17.71
N PHE A 12 32.41 -9.26 18.95
CA PHE A 12 31.00 -9.28 19.36
C PHE A 12 30.11 -8.43 18.42
N ARG A 13 30.66 -7.31 17.92
CA ARG A 13 30.02 -6.42 16.94
C ARG A 13 29.64 -7.12 15.63
N ALA A 14 30.47 -8.03 15.10
CA ALA A 14 30.20 -8.75 13.86
C ALA A 14 29.01 -9.72 13.97
N THR A 15 28.72 -10.20 15.19
CA THR A 15 27.59 -11.09 15.45
C THR A 15 26.31 -10.31 15.73
N LEU A 16 26.39 -9.16 16.40
CA LEU A 16 25.23 -8.42 16.91
C LEU A 16 24.55 -7.52 15.87
N TRP A 17 25.28 -6.93 14.92
CA TRP A 17 24.72 -5.92 14.02
C TRP A 17 23.46 -6.35 13.23
N PRO A 18 23.31 -7.60 12.72
CA PRO A 18 22.10 -7.98 11.99
C PRO A 18 20.86 -7.96 12.88
N TRP A 19 21.02 -8.32 14.15
CA TRP A 19 19.95 -8.31 15.14
C TRP A 19 19.54 -6.90 15.52
N LEU A 20 20.47 -5.95 15.55
CA LEU A 20 20.14 -4.53 15.76
C LEU A 20 19.31 -3.98 14.60
N VAL A 21 19.66 -4.33 13.36
CA VAL A 21 18.88 -3.94 12.17
C VAL A 21 17.47 -4.53 12.24
N LEU A 22 17.35 -5.81 12.57
CA LEU A 22 16.06 -6.49 12.69
C LEU A 22 15.20 -5.91 13.82
N ALA A 23 15.81 -5.65 14.99
CA ALA A 23 15.12 -5.06 16.14
C ALA A 23 14.63 -3.63 15.85
N PHE A 24 15.44 -2.84 15.14
CA PHE A 24 15.03 -1.49 14.72
C PHE A 24 13.83 -1.53 13.77
N ALA A 25 13.83 -2.43 12.78
CA ALA A 25 12.68 -2.62 11.89
C ALA A 25 11.43 -3.08 12.66
N ALA A 26 11.58 -3.98 13.64
CA ALA A 26 10.48 -4.41 14.49
C ALA A 26 9.93 -3.29 15.38
N LEU A 27 10.78 -2.39 15.87
CA LEU A 27 10.37 -1.22 16.65
C LEU A 27 9.47 -0.28 15.83
N ILE A 28 9.79 -0.07 14.55
CA ILE A 28 8.94 0.72 13.63
C ILE A 28 7.56 0.08 13.48
N ALA A 29 7.49 -1.24 13.36
CA ALA A 29 6.22 -1.97 13.31
C ALA A 29 5.38 -1.77 14.57
N VAL A 30 6.01 -1.89 15.76
CA VAL A 30 5.31 -1.64 17.02
C VAL A 30 4.84 -0.19 17.13
N TRP A 31 5.69 0.77 16.77
CA TRP A 31 5.37 2.19 16.82
C TRP A 31 4.12 2.52 16.00
N HIS A 32 4.05 2.08 14.74
CA HIS A 32 2.87 2.29 13.90
C HIS A 32 1.59 1.64 14.43
N ALA A 33 1.69 0.59 15.25
CA ALA A 33 0.54 -0.09 15.84
C ALA A 33 0.01 0.60 17.10
N VAL A 34 0.77 1.52 17.71
CA VAL A 34 0.43 2.17 18.98
C VAL A 34 0.36 3.69 18.92
N ASP A 35 0.99 4.33 17.94
CA ASP A 35 1.07 5.79 17.82
C ASP A 35 -0.17 6.38 17.16
N PHE A 36 -1.02 7.03 17.95
CA PHE A 36 -2.18 7.76 17.44
C PHE A 36 -1.75 9.17 17.03
N PRO A 37 -1.92 9.55 15.74
CA PRO A 37 -1.52 10.87 15.30
C PRO A 37 -2.46 11.94 15.87
N ASP A 38 -1.86 12.97 16.48
CA ASP A 38 -2.54 14.15 17.04
C ASP A 38 -2.41 15.40 16.14
N ASP A 39 -2.20 15.20 14.83
CA ASP A 39 -2.10 16.27 13.85
C ASP A 39 -3.33 17.21 13.84
N LEU A 40 -3.11 18.51 13.60
CA LEU A 40 -4.20 19.47 13.39
C LEU A 40 -4.56 19.51 11.90
N ASP A 41 -5.84 19.70 11.59
CA ASP A 41 -6.25 19.99 10.22
C ASP A 41 -5.82 21.42 9.86
N VAL A 42 -4.98 21.58 8.85
CA VAL A 42 -4.44 22.90 8.46
C VAL A 42 -5.55 23.82 7.94
N GLU A 43 -6.60 23.27 7.33
CA GLU A 43 -7.71 24.03 6.76
C GLU A 43 -8.69 24.48 7.85
N PHE A 44 -8.91 23.62 8.86
CA PHE A 44 -9.82 23.90 9.98
C PHE A 44 -9.20 23.48 11.33
N PRO A 45 -8.18 24.20 11.82
CA PRO A 45 -7.41 23.78 13.00
C PRO A 45 -8.22 23.80 14.31
N ARG A 46 -9.39 24.43 14.30
CA ARG A 46 -10.31 24.51 15.45
C ARG A 46 -11.29 23.34 15.52
N VAL A 47 -11.44 22.56 14.44
CA VAL A 47 -12.32 21.39 14.44
C VAL A 47 -11.56 20.23 15.04
N GLN A 48 -12.09 19.68 16.13
CA GLN A 48 -11.51 18.50 16.75
C GLN A 48 -11.75 17.28 15.85
N ARG A 49 -10.76 16.39 15.78
CA ARG A 49 -10.82 15.16 14.98
C ARG A 49 -10.63 13.97 15.93
N PRO A 50 -11.70 13.50 16.58
CA PRO A 50 -11.61 12.27 17.36
C PRO A 50 -11.27 11.10 16.44
N THR A 51 -10.60 10.08 16.99
CA THR A 51 -10.35 8.81 16.31
C THR A 51 -11.47 7.83 16.67
N PHE A 52 -12.08 7.21 15.68
CA PHE A 52 -13.17 6.24 15.86
C PHE A 52 -12.70 4.79 15.76
N SER A 53 -11.56 4.55 15.10
CA SER A 53 -10.96 3.24 14.96
C SER A 53 -10.29 2.77 16.26
N ARG A 54 -10.32 1.46 16.49
CA ARG A 54 -9.69 0.83 17.67
C ARG A 54 -8.17 0.93 17.68
N ARG A 55 -7.56 1.04 16.49
CA ARG A 55 -6.11 1.15 16.28
C ARG A 55 -5.77 2.44 15.55
N PRO A 56 -4.51 2.89 15.60
CA PRO A 56 -4.09 4.05 14.82
C PRO A 56 -4.45 3.89 13.34
N PRO A 57 -5.08 4.89 12.70
CA PRO A 57 -5.41 4.82 11.28
C PRO A 57 -4.24 4.43 10.37
N PRO A 58 -2.99 4.90 10.58
CA PRO A 58 -1.85 4.48 9.75
C PRO A 58 -1.60 2.96 9.75
N ALA A 59 -1.92 2.26 10.84
CA ALA A 59 -1.79 0.82 10.91
C ALA A 59 -2.70 0.10 9.91
N TYR A 60 -3.96 0.56 9.76
CA TYR A 60 -4.88 -0.02 8.77
C TYR A 60 -4.40 0.21 7.34
N ARG A 61 -3.78 1.35 7.06
CA ARG A 61 -3.21 1.64 5.74
C ARG A 61 -2.02 0.73 5.43
N LEU A 62 -1.14 0.51 6.38
CA LEU A 62 -0.03 -0.44 6.22
C LEU A 62 -0.50 -1.89 6.14
N ALA A 63 -1.68 -2.20 6.68
CA ALA A 63 -2.33 -3.49 6.53
C ALA A 63 -3.00 -3.67 5.15
N GLU A 64 -2.98 -2.65 4.30
CA GLU A 64 -3.55 -2.73 2.96
C GLU A 64 -2.60 -3.52 2.03
N PRO A 65 -3.06 -4.58 1.34
CA PRO A 65 -2.28 -5.24 0.30
C PRO A 65 -1.80 -4.25 -0.78
N GLY A 66 -0.66 -4.50 -1.41
CA GLY A 66 -0.06 -3.65 -2.44
C GLY A 66 0.39 -2.26 -1.98
N ASP A 67 0.34 -1.97 -0.68
CA ASP A 67 0.83 -0.70 -0.13
C ASP A 67 2.31 -0.79 0.30
N THR A 68 2.71 0.04 1.28
CA THR A 68 4.12 0.26 1.63
C THR A 68 4.84 -1.02 2.07
N LEU A 69 4.19 -1.90 2.84
CA LEU A 69 4.81 -3.13 3.33
C LEU A 69 5.08 -4.14 2.20
N ASP A 70 4.16 -4.26 1.24
CA ASP A 70 4.34 -5.17 0.12
C ASP A 70 5.43 -4.65 -0.84
N ARG A 71 5.56 -3.32 -1.00
CA ARG A 71 6.72 -2.72 -1.69
C ARG A 71 8.04 -3.01 -0.98
N ALA A 72 8.08 -2.89 0.34
CA ALA A 72 9.25 -3.26 1.12
C ALA A 72 9.60 -4.75 0.95
N ALA A 73 8.60 -5.62 0.94
CA ALA A 73 8.78 -7.04 0.67
C ALA A 73 9.32 -7.31 -0.76
N ILE A 74 8.89 -6.55 -1.78
CA ILE A 74 9.44 -6.63 -3.15
C ILE A 74 10.93 -6.24 -3.14
N TYR A 75 11.30 -5.16 -2.45
CA TYR A 75 12.70 -4.73 -2.38
C TYR A 75 13.61 -5.78 -1.74
N LEU A 76 13.18 -6.35 -0.62
CA LEU A 76 13.91 -7.37 0.13
C LEU A 76 13.99 -8.68 -0.66
N SER A 77 12.87 -9.18 -1.17
CA SER A 77 12.86 -10.42 -1.97
C SER A 77 13.67 -10.30 -3.27
N ALA A 78 13.66 -9.13 -3.94
CA ALA A 78 14.54 -8.87 -5.07
C ALA A 78 16.03 -8.89 -4.66
N ALA A 79 16.37 -8.33 -3.50
CA ALA A 79 17.73 -8.40 -2.96
C ALA A 79 18.12 -9.86 -2.66
N ALA A 80 17.23 -10.64 -2.06
CA ALA A 80 17.41 -12.07 -1.80
C ALA A 80 17.75 -12.87 -3.08
N VAL A 81 17.07 -12.56 -4.20
CA VAL A 81 17.34 -13.17 -5.51
C VAL A 81 18.76 -12.81 -5.97
N VAL A 82 19.13 -11.53 -5.95
CA VAL A 82 20.46 -11.06 -6.40
C VAL A 82 21.59 -11.63 -5.52
N LEU A 83 21.41 -11.64 -4.19
CA LEU A 83 22.35 -12.23 -3.25
C LEU A 83 22.52 -13.74 -3.49
N SER A 84 21.42 -14.43 -3.78
CA SER A 84 21.45 -15.87 -4.07
C SER A 84 22.18 -16.18 -5.38
N VAL A 85 21.89 -15.43 -6.46
CA VAL A 85 22.62 -15.55 -7.73
C VAL A 85 24.11 -15.26 -7.53
N SER A 86 24.45 -14.20 -6.78
CA SER A 86 25.83 -13.85 -6.45
C SER A 86 26.54 -14.99 -5.71
N GLY A 87 25.86 -15.63 -4.75
CA GLY A 87 26.37 -16.80 -4.04
C GLY A 87 26.64 -18.01 -4.95
N ILE A 88 25.76 -18.27 -5.92
CA ILE A 88 25.98 -19.33 -6.94
C ILE A 88 27.23 -19.01 -7.78
N LEU A 89 27.34 -17.78 -8.27
CA LEU A 89 28.45 -17.35 -9.12
C LEU A 89 29.80 -17.40 -8.38
N LEU A 90 29.84 -16.94 -7.12
CA LEU A 90 31.07 -16.86 -6.33
C LEU A 90 31.56 -18.22 -5.83
N THR A 91 30.66 -19.15 -5.49
CA THR A 91 31.07 -20.47 -5.00
C THR A 91 31.58 -21.40 -6.10
N ARG A 92 31.34 -21.09 -7.38
CA ARG A 92 31.61 -21.93 -8.57
C ARG A 92 31.01 -23.36 -8.52
N LYS A 93 30.37 -23.75 -7.42
CA LYS A 93 29.66 -25.02 -7.24
C LYS A 93 28.20 -24.82 -7.63
N ARG A 94 27.83 -25.25 -8.84
CA ARG A 94 26.47 -25.15 -9.39
C ARG A 94 25.39 -25.87 -8.57
N THR A 95 25.76 -26.73 -7.62
CA THR A 95 24.85 -27.62 -6.85
C THR A 95 24.85 -27.36 -5.34
N GLY A 96 25.07 -26.10 -4.92
CA GLY A 96 25.09 -25.72 -3.49
C GLY A 96 23.72 -25.30 -2.93
N LEU A 97 23.67 -25.05 -1.61
CA LEU A 97 22.48 -24.53 -0.92
C LEU A 97 22.01 -23.16 -1.47
N TRP A 98 22.87 -22.44 -2.19
CA TRP A 98 22.50 -21.21 -2.89
C TRP A 98 21.42 -21.41 -3.95
N THR A 99 21.33 -22.60 -4.56
CA THR A 99 20.25 -22.94 -5.49
C THR A 99 18.90 -23.03 -4.78
N ALA A 100 18.88 -23.61 -3.57
CA ALA A 100 17.70 -23.61 -2.71
C ALA A 100 17.36 -22.18 -2.27
N GLY A 101 18.37 -21.39 -1.89
CA GLY A 101 18.21 -19.97 -1.58
C GLY A 101 17.54 -19.19 -2.73
N LEU A 102 18.01 -19.39 -3.96
CA LEU A 102 17.44 -18.75 -5.16
C LEU A 102 15.97 -19.15 -5.38
N ALA A 103 15.63 -20.43 -5.23
CA ALA A 103 14.26 -20.90 -5.37
C ALA A 103 13.33 -20.29 -4.31
N LEU A 104 13.78 -20.22 -3.05
CA LEU A 104 13.04 -19.57 -1.96
C LEU A 104 12.87 -18.06 -2.20
N SER A 105 13.94 -17.37 -2.63
CA SER A 105 13.91 -15.94 -2.98
C SER A 105 12.95 -15.65 -4.13
N GLY A 106 12.93 -16.49 -5.17
CA GLY A 106 12.00 -16.38 -6.29
C GLY A 106 10.55 -16.58 -5.86
N ALA A 107 10.28 -17.60 -5.02
CA ALA A 107 8.96 -17.82 -4.44
C ALA A 107 8.48 -16.63 -3.59
N ALA A 108 9.39 -16.06 -2.79
CA ALA A 108 9.15 -14.87 -1.98
C ALA A 108 8.88 -13.63 -2.84
N LEU A 109 9.64 -13.41 -3.91
CA LEU A 109 9.43 -12.28 -4.83
C LEU A 109 8.08 -12.37 -5.52
N TRP A 110 7.68 -13.57 -5.97
CA TRP A 110 6.34 -13.78 -6.50
C TRP A 110 5.28 -13.44 -5.46
N HIS A 111 5.40 -13.96 -4.23
CA HIS A 111 4.46 -13.71 -3.15
C HIS A 111 4.33 -12.21 -2.81
N ALA A 112 5.46 -11.49 -2.75
CA ALA A 112 5.50 -10.05 -2.49
C ALA A 112 4.87 -9.23 -3.62
N SER A 113 5.06 -9.67 -4.86
CA SER A 113 4.57 -8.99 -6.07
C SER A 113 3.10 -9.30 -6.39
N THR A 114 2.50 -10.28 -5.71
CA THR A 114 1.11 -10.71 -5.88
C THR A 114 0.36 -10.68 -4.55
N PRO A 115 0.30 -9.52 -3.86
CA PRO A 115 -0.26 -9.46 -2.51
C PRO A 115 -1.76 -9.76 -2.54
N GLY A 116 -2.15 -10.85 -1.89
CA GLY A 116 -3.54 -11.28 -1.74
C GLY A 116 -4.03 -11.22 -0.28
N PRO A 117 -5.37 -11.22 -0.06
CA PRO A 117 -6.41 -11.14 -1.08
C PRO A 117 -6.56 -9.73 -1.67
N THR A 118 -7.15 -9.62 -2.87
CA THR A 118 -7.59 -8.33 -3.43
C THR A 118 -8.91 -7.91 -2.77
N PHE A 119 -9.17 -6.60 -2.63
CA PHE A 119 -10.42 -6.14 -1.98
C PHE A 119 -11.63 -6.11 -2.91
N ASP A 120 -11.38 -6.28 -4.20
CA ASP A 120 -12.40 -6.24 -5.23
C ASP A 120 -12.94 -7.65 -5.55
N GLY A 121 -12.50 -8.67 -4.81
CA GLY A 121 -12.94 -10.06 -4.98
C GLY A 121 -12.31 -10.76 -6.19
N TRP A 122 -11.35 -10.12 -6.86
CA TRP A 122 -10.63 -10.73 -7.97
C TRP A 122 -9.57 -11.70 -7.44
N HIS A 123 -9.65 -12.98 -7.81
CA HIS A 123 -8.71 -14.02 -7.37
C HIS A 123 -7.24 -13.55 -7.40
N GLY A 124 -6.79 -12.89 -8.46
CA GLY A 124 -5.40 -12.48 -8.57
C GLY A 124 -4.50 -13.59 -9.10
N MET A 125 -3.20 -13.49 -8.83
CA MET A 125 -2.18 -14.44 -9.28
C MET A 125 -1.26 -14.90 -8.14
N GLY A 126 -1.70 -14.72 -6.89
CA GLY A 126 -0.92 -15.10 -5.71
C GLY A 126 -0.91 -16.61 -5.48
N TRP A 127 0.01 -17.10 -4.64
CA TRP A 127 0.08 -18.52 -4.29
C TRP A 127 -1.20 -19.09 -3.66
N ARG A 128 -2.01 -18.23 -3.02
CA ARG A 128 -3.30 -18.64 -2.42
C ARG A 128 -4.33 -19.06 -3.46
N GLU A 129 -4.19 -18.59 -4.70
CA GLU A 129 -5.13 -18.88 -5.79
C GLU A 129 -5.10 -20.34 -6.22
N ILE A 130 -4.06 -21.10 -5.89
CA ILE A 130 -4.03 -22.56 -6.08
C ILE A 130 -5.29 -23.21 -5.48
N PHE A 131 -5.75 -22.69 -4.35
CA PHE A 131 -6.88 -23.22 -3.57
C PHE A 131 -8.18 -22.42 -3.74
N ASP A 132 -8.19 -21.29 -4.47
CA ASP A 132 -9.41 -20.52 -4.70
C ASP A 132 -10.28 -21.23 -5.77
N PRO A 133 -11.51 -21.67 -5.43
CA PRO A 133 -12.42 -22.26 -6.41
C PRO A 133 -12.88 -21.28 -7.49
N LEU A 134 -12.81 -19.96 -7.24
CA LEU A 134 -13.18 -18.92 -8.21
C LEU A 134 -12.07 -18.62 -9.22
N ALA A 135 -10.83 -19.04 -8.94
CA ALA A 135 -9.71 -18.84 -9.85
C ALA A 135 -9.80 -19.78 -11.08
N PRO A 136 -9.47 -19.30 -12.30
CA PRO A 136 -9.45 -20.13 -13.49
C PRO A 136 -8.58 -21.40 -13.33
N PRO A 137 -9.05 -22.60 -13.75
CA PRO A 137 -8.30 -23.84 -13.56
C PRO A 137 -6.88 -23.80 -14.14
N VAL A 138 -6.70 -23.17 -15.30
CA VAL A 138 -5.38 -23.00 -15.94
C VAL A 138 -4.41 -22.23 -15.05
N LEU A 139 -4.88 -21.16 -14.40
CA LEU A 139 -4.07 -20.36 -13.47
C LEU A 139 -3.69 -21.20 -12.24
N ARG A 140 -4.66 -21.89 -11.65
CA ARG A 140 -4.46 -22.74 -10.47
C ARG A 140 -3.42 -23.83 -10.73
N ILE A 141 -3.57 -24.55 -11.85
CA ILE A 141 -2.64 -25.61 -12.27
C ILE A 141 -1.25 -25.04 -12.52
N SER A 142 -1.15 -23.90 -13.22
CA SER A 142 0.13 -23.25 -13.50
C SER A 142 0.87 -22.83 -12.22
N LEU A 143 0.16 -22.23 -11.27
CA LEU A 143 0.70 -21.86 -9.97
C LEU A 143 1.11 -23.09 -9.15
N ALA A 144 0.31 -24.17 -9.17
CA ALA A 144 0.63 -25.42 -8.48
C ALA A 144 1.90 -26.07 -9.05
N ILE A 145 2.03 -26.15 -10.38
CA ILE A 145 3.23 -26.68 -11.05
C ILE A 145 4.45 -25.84 -10.67
N ALA A 146 4.34 -24.50 -10.71
CA ALA A 146 5.43 -23.61 -10.32
C ALA A 146 5.85 -23.81 -8.85
N ALA A 147 4.87 -23.89 -7.93
CA ALA A 147 5.12 -24.13 -6.51
C ALA A 147 5.78 -25.49 -6.25
N ILE A 148 5.33 -26.55 -6.92
CA ILE A 148 5.92 -27.90 -6.84
C ILE A 148 7.36 -27.87 -7.39
N ALA A 149 7.60 -27.25 -8.53
CA ALA A 149 8.94 -27.15 -9.12
C ALA A 149 9.92 -26.43 -8.18
N LEU A 150 9.54 -25.27 -7.63
CA LEU A 150 10.36 -24.54 -6.66
C LEU A 150 10.62 -25.36 -5.40
N THR A 151 9.60 -26.05 -4.89
CA THR A 151 9.72 -26.94 -3.72
C THR A 151 10.67 -28.10 -3.99
N LEU A 152 10.57 -28.75 -5.16
CA LEU A 152 11.47 -29.83 -5.56
C LEU A 152 12.92 -29.35 -5.66
N ILE A 153 13.17 -28.15 -6.21
CA ILE A 153 14.52 -27.57 -6.25
C ILE A 153 15.09 -27.43 -4.83
N VAL A 154 14.30 -26.92 -3.88
CA VAL A 154 14.71 -26.77 -2.47
C VAL A 154 14.98 -28.14 -1.84
N VAL A 155 14.01 -29.06 -1.90
CA VAL A 155 14.07 -30.38 -1.26
C VAL A 155 15.23 -31.21 -1.81
N VAL A 156 15.37 -31.31 -3.12
CA VAL A 156 16.46 -32.08 -3.75
C VAL A 156 17.83 -31.49 -3.40
N THR A 157 17.96 -30.16 -3.41
CA THR A 157 19.23 -29.50 -3.04
C THR A 157 19.61 -29.76 -1.58
N VAL A 158 18.63 -29.67 -0.67
CA VAL A 158 18.84 -29.91 0.77
C VAL A 158 19.14 -31.40 1.05
N LEU A 159 18.42 -32.34 0.42
CA LEU A 159 18.63 -33.77 0.58
C LEU A 159 19.98 -34.24 0.01
N ARG A 160 20.44 -33.67 -1.11
CA ARG A 160 21.79 -33.92 -1.66
C ARG A 160 22.90 -33.54 -0.68
N LYS A 161 22.61 -32.70 0.30
CA LYS A 161 23.54 -32.29 1.36
C LYS A 161 23.34 -33.01 2.68
N ARG A 162 22.48 -34.04 2.76
CA ARG A 162 22.16 -34.76 4.01
C ARG A 162 23.37 -35.23 4.82
N SER A 163 24.39 -35.77 4.15
CA SER A 163 25.61 -36.25 4.81
C SER A 163 26.44 -35.12 5.43
N GLU A 164 26.28 -33.88 4.96
CA GLU A 164 26.98 -32.70 5.44
C GLU A 164 26.17 -31.91 6.48
N TRP A 165 24.93 -32.29 6.81
CA TRP A 165 24.01 -31.47 7.62
C TRP A 165 24.60 -31.09 8.98
N GLY A 166 25.21 -32.03 9.72
CA GLY A 166 25.86 -31.73 10.99
C GLY A 166 26.93 -30.64 10.85
N SER A 167 27.77 -30.74 9.80
CA SER A 167 28.81 -29.74 9.51
C SER A 167 28.22 -28.39 9.07
N LEU A 168 27.11 -28.40 8.34
CA LEU A 168 26.43 -27.19 7.86
C LEU A 168 25.78 -26.45 9.03
N VAL A 169 25.09 -27.16 9.92
CA VAL A 169 24.48 -26.60 11.13
C VAL A 169 25.55 -26.05 12.06
N ALA A 170 26.64 -26.79 12.30
CA ALA A 170 27.75 -26.31 13.11
C ALA A 170 28.38 -25.03 12.53
N ARG A 171 28.65 -25.00 11.21
CA ARG A 171 29.15 -23.81 10.52
C ARG A 171 28.17 -22.63 10.58
N ALA A 172 26.89 -22.87 10.36
CA ALA A 172 25.86 -21.83 10.43
C ALA A 172 25.71 -21.26 11.85
N ARG A 173 25.82 -22.12 12.88
CA ARG A 173 25.82 -21.70 14.29
C ARG A 173 27.04 -20.85 14.61
N LEU A 174 28.23 -21.30 14.23
CA LEU A 174 29.47 -20.53 14.40
C LEU A 174 29.43 -19.20 13.63
N ALA A 175 28.81 -19.17 12.45
CA ALA A 175 28.57 -17.95 11.66
C ALA A 175 27.54 -16.99 12.28
N GLY A 176 26.74 -17.46 13.23
CA GLY A 176 25.56 -16.74 13.71
C GLY A 176 24.47 -16.60 12.64
N ASN A 177 24.48 -17.44 11.61
CA ASN A 177 23.47 -17.46 10.55
C ASN A 177 22.28 -18.35 10.93
N LEU A 178 22.49 -19.39 11.75
CA LEU A 178 21.43 -20.33 12.12
C LEU A 178 20.24 -19.61 12.79
N GLY A 179 20.50 -18.69 13.72
CA GLY A 179 19.44 -17.93 14.38
C GLY A 179 18.65 -17.03 13.43
N LEU A 180 19.32 -16.38 12.46
CA LEU A 180 18.67 -15.57 11.43
C LEU A 180 17.79 -16.42 10.51
N LEU A 181 18.29 -17.60 10.09
CA LEU A 181 17.52 -18.52 9.24
C LEU A 181 16.29 -19.06 9.97
N VAL A 182 16.43 -19.47 11.23
CA VAL A 182 15.28 -19.92 12.05
C VAL A 182 14.26 -18.79 12.21
N THR A 183 14.72 -17.58 12.52
CA THR A 183 13.85 -16.40 12.66
C THR A 183 13.13 -16.09 11.35
N ALA A 184 13.84 -16.12 10.23
CA ALA A 184 13.26 -15.93 8.90
C ALA A 184 12.18 -16.98 8.61
N THR A 185 12.47 -18.26 8.83
CA THR A 185 11.50 -19.35 8.63
C THR A 185 10.25 -19.17 9.48
N VAL A 186 10.40 -18.92 10.79
CA VAL A 186 9.26 -18.71 11.69
C VAL A 186 8.40 -17.53 11.25
N LEU A 187 9.01 -16.38 10.96
CA LEU A 187 8.29 -15.17 10.57
C LEU A 187 7.60 -15.30 9.20
N VAL A 188 8.22 -15.97 8.23
CA VAL A 188 7.60 -16.26 6.92
C VAL A 188 6.44 -17.26 7.05
N LEU A 189 6.51 -18.21 7.99
CA LEU A 189 5.38 -19.09 8.29
C LEU A 189 4.25 -18.33 8.97
N LEU A 190 4.55 -17.41 9.90
CA LEU A 190 3.54 -16.56 10.55
C LEU A 190 2.78 -15.69 9.53
N ARG A 191 3.40 -15.30 8.41
CA ARG A 191 2.70 -14.61 7.30
C ARG A 191 1.53 -15.41 6.73
N GLN A 192 1.53 -16.74 6.84
CA GLN A 192 0.47 -17.58 6.28
C GLN A 192 -0.80 -17.57 7.13
N PHE A 193 -0.72 -17.15 8.40
CA PHE A 193 -1.82 -17.16 9.33
C PHE A 193 -2.31 -15.74 9.61
N GLU A 194 -3.61 -15.51 9.45
CA GLU A 194 -4.25 -14.33 10.03
C GLU A 194 -4.50 -14.61 11.52
N ILE A 195 -4.28 -13.62 12.39
CA ILE A 195 -4.57 -13.77 13.82
C ILE A 195 -6.04 -13.36 14.03
N PRO A 196 -6.96 -14.30 14.31
CA PRO A 196 -8.37 -13.97 14.44
C PRO A 196 -8.59 -12.95 15.57
N GLY A 197 -9.46 -11.96 15.33
CA GLY A 197 -9.79 -10.94 16.32
C GLY A 197 -8.73 -9.86 16.56
N VAL A 198 -7.59 -9.90 15.87
CA VAL A 198 -6.55 -8.85 15.98
C VAL A 198 -6.65 -7.89 14.80
N GLU A 199 -7.10 -6.67 15.09
CA GLU A 199 -7.06 -5.55 14.15
C GLU A 199 -5.72 -4.79 14.20
N PRO A 200 -5.25 -4.22 13.06
CA PRO A 200 -5.81 -4.37 11.72
C PRO A 200 -5.51 -5.75 11.11
N VAL A 201 -6.51 -6.35 10.44
CA VAL A 201 -6.37 -7.66 9.77
C VAL A 201 -5.24 -7.60 8.75
N GLY A 202 -4.33 -8.58 8.76
CA GLY A 202 -3.18 -8.66 7.87
C GLY A 202 -2.02 -7.70 8.20
N TYR A 203 -2.11 -6.85 9.23
CA TYR A 203 -1.00 -5.97 9.63
C TYR A 203 0.23 -6.76 10.09
N TRP A 204 0.05 -7.58 11.12
CA TRP A 204 1.14 -8.38 11.70
C TRP A 204 1.68 -9.43 10.74
N PRO A 205 0.85 -10.21 10.00
CA PRO A 205 1.36 -11.14 9.01
C PRO A 205 2.27 -10.49 7.97
N ARG A 206 1.94 -9.28 7.48
CA ARG A 206 2.79 -8.54 6.53
C ARG A 206 4.10 -8.09 7.15
N TRP A 207 4.07 -7.54 8.37
CA TRP A 207 5.29 -7.19 9.09
C TRP A 207 6.16 -8.42 9.38
N SER A 208 5.56 -9.55 9.77
CA SER A 208 6.27 -10.82 9.92
C SER A 208 6.95 -11.20 8.61
N PHE A 209 6.29 -11.05 7.46
CA PHE A 209 6.93 -11.32 6.18
C PHE A 209 8.11 -10.39 5.89
N VAL A 210 7.96 -9.08 6.06
CA VAL A 210 9.04 -8.10 5.86
C VAL A 210 10.23 -8.39 6.77
N LEU A 211 9.99 -8.64 8.07
CA LEU A 211 11.04 -8.98 9.04
C LEU A 211 11.69 -10.34 8.73
N GLY A 212 10.90 -11.31 8.26
CA GLY A 212 11.39 -12.62 7.84
C GLY A 212 12.31 -12.54 6.62
N LEU A 213 11.93 -11.74 5.61
CA LEU A 213 12.77 -11.47 4.45
C LEU A 213 14.04 -10.72 4.83
N LEU A 214 13.94 -9.71 5.70
CA LEU A 214 15.11 -8.98 6.19
C LEU A 214 16.09 -9.91 6.93
N ALA A 215 15.58 -10.78 7.82
CA ALA A 215 16.41 -11.78 8.50
C ALA A 215 17.08 -12.74 7.51
N PHE A 216 16.36 -13.15 6.45
CA PHE A 216 16.89 -14.01 5.39
C PHE A 216 18.00 -13.32 4.59
N ASP A 217 17.79 -12.08 4.15
CA ASP A 217 18.78 -11.28 3.42
C ASP A 217 20.04 -11.06 4.24
N LEU A 218 19.90 -10.77 5.54
CA LEU A 218 21.03 -10.64 6.46
C LEU A 218 21.80 -11.96 6.60
N ALA A 219 21.10 -13.11 6.60
CA ALA A 219 21.74 -14.42 6.61
C ALA A 219 22.48 -14.70 5.30
N LEU A 220 21.89 -14.37 4.14
CA LEU A 220 22.52 -14.51 2.82
C LEU A 220 23.76 -13.62 2.73
N LEU A 221 23.65 -12.35 3.10
CA LEU A 221 24.76 -11.39 3.09
C LEU A 221 25.95 -11.86 3.93
N LYS A 222 25.67 -12.45 5.11
CA LYS A 222 26.72 -13.07 5.95
C LYS A 222 27.30 -14.36 5.36
N ALA A 223 26.51 -15.09 4.58
CA ALA A 223 26.93 -16.34 3.95
C ALA A 223 27.70 -16.12 2.65
N ILE A 224 27.66 -14.92 2.05
CA ILE A 224 28.37 -14.61 0.80
C ILE A 224 29.85 -14.96 0.96
N PRO A 225 30.41 -15.82 0.08
CA PRO A 225 31.82 -16.15 0.14
C PRO A 225 32.67 -14.90 -0.03
N LYS A 226 33.71 -14.78 0.79
CA LYS A 226 34.74 -13.77 0.53
C LYS A 226 35.45 -14.12 -0.77
N PRO A 227 35.71 -13.15 -1.65
CA PRO A 227 36.47 -13.40 -2.87
C PRO A 227 37.85 -13.98 -2.50
N PRO A 228 38.36 -14.98 -3.25
CA PRO A 228 39.69 -15.53 -3.00
C PRO A 228 40.75 -14.45 -3.18
N ALA A 229 41.83 -14.50 -2.39
CA ALA A 229 43.00 -13.65 -2.60
C ALA A 229 43.71 -14.05 -3.92
N PRO A 230 44.26 -13.09 -4.68
CA PRO A 230 44.38 -11.65 -4.41
C PRO A 230 43.06 -10.89 -4.56
N ALA A 231 42.97 -9.72 -3.92
CA ALA A 231 41.77 -8.88 -3.98
C ALA A 231 41.33 -8.64 -5.44
N PRO A 232 40.02 -8.76 -5.75
CA PRO A 232 39.53 -8.52 -7.09
C PRO A 232 39.89 -7.10 -7.55
N SER A 233 40.18 -6.94 -8.84
CA SER A 233 40.43 -5.60 -9.39
C SER A 233 39.23 -4.69 -9.12
N ARG A 234 39.50 -3.41 -8.86
CA ARG A 234 38.45 -2.39 -8.60
C ARG A 234 37.38 -2.39 -9.69
N ILE A 235 37.79 -2.64 -10.94
CA ILE A 235 36.91 -2.77 -12.10
C ILE A 235 35.94 -3.94 -11.92
N ARG A 236 36.41 -5.15 -11.56
CA ARG A 236 35.53 -6.31 -11.36
C ARG A 236 34.52 -6.08 -10.24
N VAL A 237 34.94 -5.45 -9.15
CA VAL A 237 34.05 -5.09 -8.04
C VAL A 237 32.98 -4.10 -8.51
N ALA A 238 33.39 -3.03 -9.19
CA ALA A 238 32.47 -2.02 -9.72
C ALA A 238 31.48 -2.63 -10.74
N THR A 239 31.94 -3.45 -11.67
CA THR A 239 31.08 -4.14 -12.65
C THR A 239 30.10 -5.09 -11.98
N SER A 240 30.55 -5.89 -11.01
CA SER A 240 29.67 -6.80 -10.27
C SER A 240 28.59 -6.05 -9.50
N LEU A 241 28.96 -4.93 -8.87
CA LEU A 241 28.02 -4.09 -8.14
C LEU A 241 27.02 -3.43 -9.10
N GLY A 242 27.49 -2.89 -10.23
CA GLY A 242 26.64 -2.28 -11.25
C GLY A 242 25.62 -3.26 -11.82
N LEU A 243 26.05 -4.47 -12.19
CA LEU A 243 25.15 -5.51 -12.70
C LEU A 243 24.15 -5.99 -11.63
N SER A 244 24.60 -6.14 -10.38
CA SER A 244 23.73 -6.55 -9.27
C SER A 244 22.65 -5.50 -8.99
N SER A 245 23.01 -4.22 -8.99
CA SER A 245 22.08 -3.11 -8.82
C SER A 245 21.08 -3.02 -9.98
N LEU A 246 21.53 -3.23 -11.22
CA LEU A 246 20.65 -3.24 -12.39
C LEU A 246 19.66 -4.42 -12.34
N ALA A 247 20.13 -5.62 -12.00
CA ALA A 247 19.29 -6.80 -11.84
C ALA A 247 18.26 -6.60 -10.71
N TRP A 248 18.69 -6.05 -9.58
CA TRP A 248 17.78 -5.71 -8.47
C TRP A 248 16.71 -4.71 -8.93
N PHE A 249 17.11 -3.63 -9.58
CA PHE A 249 16.18 -2.62 -10.09
C PHE A 249 15.17 -3.21 -11.08
N ALA A 250 15.61 -4.05 -12.01
CA ALA A 250 14.72 -4.73 -12.96
C ALA A 250 13.69 -5.63 -12.26
N LEU A 251 14.11 -6.41 -11.26
CA LEU A 251 13.21 -7.25 -10.45
C LEU A 251 12.20 -6.41 -9.67
N VAL A 252 12.65 -5.28 -9.11
CA VAL A 252 11.77 -4.34 -8.39
C VAL A 252 10.73 -3.72 -9.31
N VAL A 253 11.14 -3.23 -10.48
CA VAL A 253 10.21 -2.67 -11.48
C VAL A 253 9.22 -3.74 -11.95
N GLY A 254 9.69 -4.97 -12.19
CA GLY A 254 8.83 -6.11 -12.54
C GLY A 254 7.81 -6.42 -11.44
N GLY A 255 8.24 -6.50 -10.17
CA GLY A 255 7.35 -6.77 -9.03
C GLY A 255 6.32 -5.67 -8.79
N ILE A 256 6.73 -4.39 -8.91
CA ILE A 256 5.81 -3.24 -8.81
C ILE A 256 4.80 -3.27 -9.96
N SER A 257 5.24 -3.59 -11.18
CA SER A 257 4.35 -3.68 -12.35
C SER A 257 3.32 -4.80 -12.19
N LEU A 258 3.73 -5.94 -11.63
CA LEU A 258 2.83 -7.04 -11.31
C LEU A 258 1.82 -6.67 -10.21
N THR A 259 2.29 -5.96 -9.17
CA THR A 259 1.42 -5.42 -8.11
C THR A 259 0.41 -4.43 -8.67
N TRP A 260 0.85 -3.54 -9.57
CA TRP A 260 -0.04 -2.59 -10.26
C TRP A 260 -1.08 -3.32 -11.10
N TYR A 261 -0.72 -4.40 -11.81
CA TYR A 261 -1.71 -5.20 -12.53
C TYR A 261 -2.77 -5.76 -11.59
N HIS A 262 -2.39 -6.18 -10.37
CA HIS A 262 -3.38 -6.62 -9.39
C HIS A 262 -4.26 -5.46 -8.88
N ARG A 263 -3.71 -4.25 -8.79
CA ARG A 263 -4.37 -3.05 -8.27
C ARG A 263 -4.29 -1.90 -9.27
N PRO A 264 -5.00 -2.00 -10.40
CA PRO A 264 -4.86 -1.05 -11.50
C PRO A 264 -5.41 0.33 -11.12
N LEU A 265 -6.39 0.35 -10.20
CA LEU A 265 -6.97 1.55 -9.62
C LEU A 265 -6.46 1.73 -8.19
N SER A 266 -5.84 2.88 -7.93
CA SER A 266 -5.34 3.20 -6.59
C SER A 266 -6.49 3.30 -5.60
N ARG A 267 -6.34 2.69 -4.41
CA ARG A 267 -7.36 2.67 -3.34
C ARG A 267 -8.72 2.11 -3.80
N LEU A 268 -8.71 1.19 -4.76
CA LEU A 268 -9.92 0.47 -5.14
C LEU A 268 -10.43 -0.35 -3.96
N ARG A 269 -11.68 -0.12 -3.59
CA ARG A 269 -12.36 -0.85 -2.52
C ARG A 269 -13.81 -1.10 -2.88
N THR A 270 -14.28 -2.29 -2.58
CA THR A 270 -15.69 -2.65 -2.66
C THR A 270 -16.45 -2.03 -1.48
N VAL A 271 -17.46 -1.21 -1.76
CA VAL A 271 -18.39 -0.70 -0.75
C VAL A 271 -19.57 -1.67 -0.62
N VAL A 272 -20.16 -2.06 -1.75
CA VAL A 272 -21.21 -3.08 -1.82
C VAL A 272 -20.86 -4.04 -2.96
N PRO A 273 -20.61 -5.34 -2.68
CA PRO A 273 -20.19 -6.31 -3.68
C PRO A 273 -21.09 -6.32 -4.92
N GLY A 274 -20.48 -6.21 -6.10
CA GLY A 274 -21.19 -6.19 -7.39
C GLY A 274 -22.04 -4.93 -7.65
N LYS A 275 -22.02 -3.92 -6.76
CA LYS A 275 -22.86 -2.72 -6.88
C LYS A 275 -22.08 -1.43 -6.83
N ILE A 276 -21.26 -1.23 -5.81
CA ILE A 276 -20.59 0.06 -5.55
C ILE A 276 -19.14 -0.18 -5.19
N TYR A 277 -18.26 0.48 -5.93
CA TYR A 277 -16.82 0.49 -5.74
C TYR A 277 -16.35 1.93 -5.58
N ILE A 278 -15.30 2.13 -4.80
CA ILE A 278 -14.64 3.43 -4.66
C ILE A 278 -13.18 3.33 -5.11
N SER A 279 -12.65 4.39 -5.71
CA SER A 279 -11.22 4.46 -6.06
C SER A 279 -10.70 5.89 -6.04
N ALA A 280 -9.36 6.03 -6.13
CA ALA A 280 -8.76 7.28 -6.53
C ALA A 280 -9.00 7.50 -8.04
N MET A 281 -8.61 8.67 -8.53
CA MET A 281 -8.83 9.05 -9.92
C MET A 281 -8.20 8.01 -10.84
N PRO A 282 -9.00 7.42 -11.74
CA PRO A 282 -8.55 6.30 -12.53
C PRO A 282 -7.75 6.78 -13.75
N THR A 283 -6.75 6.01 -14.17
CA THR A 283 -6.11 6.20 -15.47
C THR A 283 -6.81 5.34 -16.52
N LYS A 284 -6.73 5.68 -17.81
CA LYS A 284 -7.32 4.87 -18.88
C LYS A 284 -6.90 3.40 -18.81
N ARG A 285 -5.59 3.15 -18.71
CA ARG A 285 -5.05 1.78 -18.54
C ARG A 285 -5.58 1.09 -17.29
N GLY A 286 -5.79 1.85 -16.21
CA GLY A 286 -6.38 1.33 -14.99
C GLY A 286 -7.85 0.94 -15.16
N LEU A 287 -8.62 1.77 -15.88
CA LEU A 287 -10.01 1.50 -16.25
C LEU A 287 -10.14 0.29 -17.16
N GLU A 288 -9.28 0.12 -18.16
CA GLU A 288 -9.29 -1.05 -19.05
C GLU A 288 -9.20 -2.37 -18.26
N VAL A 289 -8.23 -2.44 -17.35
CA VAL A 289 -8.03 -3.63 -16.51
C VAL A 289 -9.20 -3.81 -15.53
N ALA A 290 -9.69 -2.73 -14.92
CA ALA A 290 -10.78 -2.82 -13.96
C ALA A 290 -12.14 -3.12 -14.62
N GLN A 291 -12.40 -2.60 -15.82
CA GLN A 291 -13.60 -2.85 -16.60
C GLN A 291 -13.69 -4.30 -17.06
N ALA A 292 -12.56 -4.91 -17.43
CA ALA A 292 -12.50 -6.33 -17.76
C ALA A 292 -12.86 -7.24 -16.57
N ARG A 293 -12.78 -6.73 -15.32
CA ARG A 293 -13.09 -7.47 -14.09
C ARG A 293 -14.49 -7.20 -13.56
N HIS A 294 -14.88 -5.93 -13.56
CA HIS A 294 -16.06 -5.45 -12.83
C HIS A 294 -17.20 -5.02 -13.74
N HIS A 295 -16.93 -4.78 -15.03
CA HIS A 295 -17.94 -4.36 -16.01
C HIS A 295 -18.77 -3.16 -15.53
N PHE A 296 -18.11 -2.09 -15.08
CA PHE A 296 -18.79 -0.89 -14.58
C PHE A 296 -19.75 -0.34 -15.62
N LYS A 297 -20.94 0.07 -15.16
CA LYS A 297 -21.97 0.74 -15.97
C LYS A 297 -22.02 2.24 -15.73
N THR A 298 -21.56 2.68 -14.57
CA THR A 298 -21.57 4.10 -14.19
C THR A 298 -20.27 4.50 -13.51
N ILE A 299 -19.76 5.67 -13.86
CA ILE A 299 -18.66 6.36 -13.16
C ILE A 299 -19.21 7.65 -12.55
N ILE A 300 -18.95 7.86 -11.26
CA ILE A 300 -19.29 9.06 -10.52
C ILE A 300 -18.01 9.77 -10.11
N ASN A 301 -17.72 10.91 -10.74
CA ASN A 301 -16.58 11.76 -10.40
C ASN A 301 -17.01 12.85 -9.41
N LEU A 302 -16.57 12.72 -8.16
CA LEU A 302 -16.83 13.70 -7.10
C LEU A 302 -15.84 14.90 -7.13
N PHE A 303 -14.90 14.93 -8.08
CA PHE A 303 -13.99 16.05 -8.28
C PHE A 303 -14.65 17.13 -9.16
N PRO A 304 -14.63 18.42 -8.77
CA PRO A 304 -15.15 19.50 -9.60
C PRO A 304 -14.12 19.82 -10.69
N GLU A 305 -14.35 19.24 -11.86
CA GLU A 305 -13.45 19.30 -13.02
C GLU A 305 -13.52 20.63 -13.80
N ASP A 306 -14.43 21.52 -13.41
CA ASP A 306 -14.58 22.88 -13.93
C ASP A 306 -13.72 23.91 -13.16
N THR A 307 -12.87 23.44 -12.25
CA THR A 307 -11.92 24.27 -11.50
C THR A 307 -10.55 24.33 -12.20
N PRO A 308 -9.70 25.33 -11.90
CA PRO A 308 -8.31 25.34 -12.37
C PRO A 308 -7.49 24.12 -11.92
N GLN A 309 -7.98 23.38 -10.92
CA GLN A 309 -7.38 22.15 -10.41
C GLN A 309 -7.88 20.89 -11.13
N ARG A 310 -8.59 21.04 -12.26
CA ARG A 310 -9.05 19.92 -13.09
C ARG A 310 -7.95 18.91 -13.38
N SER A 311 -8.35 17.66 -13.51
CA SER A 311 -7.44 16.58 -13.83
C SER A 311 -6.91 16.67 -15.26
N PRO A 312 -5.60 16.47 -15.49
CA PRO A 312 -5.05 16.35 -16.84
C PRO A 312 -5.51 15.06 -17.55
N ILE A 313 -5.94 14.04 -16.80
CA ILE A 313 -6.34 12.73 -17.35
C ILE A 313 -7.85 12.58 -17.55
N LEU A 314 -8.65 13.61 -17.22
CA LEU A 314 -10.10 13.61 -17.43
C LEU A 314 -10.50 13.33 -18.90
N PRO A 315 -9.84 13.88 -19.93
CA PRO A 315 -10.22 13.59 -21.32
C PRO A 315 -10.18 12.10 -21.64
N ASP A 316 -9.17 11.39 -21.14
CA ASP A 316 -9.03 9.94 -21.35
C ASP A 316 -10.12 9.14 -20.63
N GLU A 317 -10.51 9.58 -19.43
CA GLU A 317 -11.60 8.97 -18.65
C GLU A 317 -12.95 9.15 -19.35
N LEU A 318 -13.25 10.36 -19.84
CA LEU A 318 -14.48 10.64 -20.59
C LEU A 318 -14.53 9.86 -21.91
N GLN A 319 -13.40 9.79 -22.61
CA GLN A 319 -13.28 8.98 -23.82
C GLN A 319 -13.52 7.50 -23.52
N PHE A 320 -12.88 6.96 -22.49
CA PHE A 320 -13.07 5.57 -22.07
C PHE A 320 -14.53 5.28 -21.75
N ALA A 321 -15.19 6.15 -20.98
CA ALA A 321 -16.59 5.99 -20.62
C ALA A 321 -17.49 5.95 -21.86
N LYS A 322 -17.26 6.85 -22.83
CA LYS A 322 -17.98 6.86 -24.10
C LYS A 322 -17.77 5.58 -24.92
N GLU A 323 -16.52 5.13 -25.05
CA GLU A 323 -16.14 3.93 -25.80
C GLU A 323 -16.80 2.65 -25.26
N HIS A 324 -17.04 2.59 -23.94
CA HIS A 324 -17.59 1.42 -23.26
C HIS A 324 -19.08 1.57 -22.89
N GLY A 325 -19.75 2.64 -23.33
CA GLY A 325 -21.17 2.88 -23.00
C GLY A 325 -21.42 3.09 -21.51
N ILE A 326 -20.43 3.59 -20.77
CA ILE A 326 -20.50 3.85 -19.33
C ILE A 326 -21.13 5.22 -19.11
N GLN A 327 -22.14 5.29 -18.25
CA GLN A 327 -22.73 6.55 -17.82
C GLN A 327 -21.72 7.32 -16.95
N TYR A 328 -21.35 8.52 -17.35
CA TYR A 328 -20.46 9.38 -16.58
C TYR A 328 -21.24 10.51 -15.89
N VAL A 329 -21.04 10.69 -14.58
CA VAL A 329 -21.70 11.74 -13.78
C VAL A 329 -20.65 12.55 -13.04
N GLY A 330 -20.47 13.82 -13.43
CA GLY A 330 -19.47 14.72 -12.86
C GLY A 330 -20.03 15.69 -11.82
N SER A 331 -19.25 15.99 -10.79
CA SER A 331 -19.61 16.98 -9.76
C SER A 331 -19.67 18.40 -10.35
N PRO A 332 -20.73 19.18 -10.06
CA PRO A 332 -20.79 20.60 -10.41
C PRO A 332 -19.89 21.44 -9.48
N SER A 333 -19.53 22.67 -9.89
CA SER A 333 -18.84 23.65 -9.03
C SER A 333 -19.76 24.45 -8.11
N ASP A 334 -21.01 24.67 -8.49
CA ASP A 334 -21.94 25.50 -7.73
C ASP A 334 -22.67 24.71 -6.63
N GLU A 335 -23.07 25.40 -5.57
CA GLU A 335 -23.59 24.78 -4.36
C GLU A 335 -25.01 24.21 -4.52
N GLU A 336 -25.88 24.90 -5.25
CA GLU A 336 -27.26 24.44 -5.50
C GLU A 336 -27.25 23.14 -6.32
N SER A 337 -26.44 23.11 -7.38
CA SER A 337 -26.22 21.90 -8.16
C SER A 337 -25.50 20.82 -7.36
N SER A 338 -24.63 21.17 -6.40
CA SER A 338 -23.95 20.18 -5.54
C SER A 338 -24.93 19.39 -4.68
N SER A 339 -25.97 20.03 -4.13
CA SER A 339 -27.02 19.32 -3.38
C SER A 339 -27.81 18.36 -4.29
N ARG A 340 -28.24 18.84 -5.46
CA ARG A 340 -28.95 18.00 -6.44
C ARG A 340 -28.09 16.85 -6.96
N PHE A 341 -26.79 17.07 -7.15
CA PHE A 341 -25.82 16.06 -7.54
C PHE A 341 -25.67 14.98 -6.47
N LEU A 342 -25.62 15.35 -5.18
CA LEU A 342 -25.63 14.36 -4.11
C LEU A 342 -26.90 13.51 -4.15
N ASP A 343 -28.07 14.13 -4.30
CA ASP A 343 -29.34 13.40 -4.36
C ASP A 343 -29.40 12.47 -5.59
N GLN A 344 -28.94 12.94 -6.76
CA GLN A 344 -28.82 12.14 -7.98
C GLN A 344 -27.89 10.93 -7.79
N THR A 345 -26.71 11.13 -7.20
CA THR A 345 -25.73 10.04 -7.03
C THR A 345 -26.19 9.01 -5.99
N LEU A 346 -26.92 9.44 -4.95
CA LEU A 346 -27.56 8.52 -3.99
C LEU A 346 -28.72 7.74 -4.63
N ALA A 347 -29.46 8.34 -5.57
CA ALA A 347 -30.48 7.64 -6.34
C ALA A 347 -29.85 6.57 -7.27
N LEU A 348 -28.79 6.93 -8.00
CA LEU A 348 -28.03 5.98 -8.83
C LEU A 348 -27.46 4.82 -8.00
N ALA A 349 -26.95 5.10 -6.80
CA ALA A 349 -26.45 4.06 -5.88
C ALA A 349 -27.52 3.03 -5.47
N GLN A 350 -28.80 3.33 -5.69
CA GLN A 350 -29.94 2.45 -5.43
C GLN A 350 -30.55 1.85 -6.71
N ASP A 351 -30.11 2.27 -7.90
CA ASP A 351 -30.63 1.81 -9.19
C ASP A 351 -29.86 0.58 -9.71
N PRO A 352 -30.48 -0.60 -9.84
CA PRO A 352 -29.85 -1.79 -10.41
C PRO A 352 -29.33 -1.63 -11.84
N ASN A 353 -29.91 -0.70 -12.61
CA ASN A 353 -29.46 -0.44 -13.99
C ASN A 353 -28.12 0.32 -14.03
N ALA A 354 -27.80 1.06 -12.97
CA ALA A 354 -26.53 1.77 -12.82
C ALA A 354 -25.40 0.88 -12.27
N TRP A 355 -25.70 -0.31 -11.72
CA TRP A 355 -24.70 -1.18 -11.13
C TRP A 355 -23.97 -2.05 -12.17
N PRO A 356 -22.64 -2.24 -12.04
CA PRO A 356 -21.77 -1.72 -10.98
C PRO A 356 -21.31 -0.25 -11.18
N ILE A 357 -21.20 0.49 -10.08
CA ILE A 357 -20.79 1.91 -10.04
C ILE A 357 -19.36 2.04 -9.51
N LEU A 358 -18.53 2.82 -10.21
CA LEU A 358 -17.24 3.29 -9.72
C LEU A 358 -17.35 4.75 -9.26
N VAL A 359 -17.17 5.01 -7.97
CA VAL A 359 -17.18 6.37 -7.40
C VAL A 359 -15.75 6.79 -7.10
N HIS A 360 -15.31 7.93 -7.60
CA HIS A 360 -13.96 8.41 -7.33
C HIS A 360 -13.91 9.92 -7.06
N CYS A 361 -12.76 10.35 -6.56
CA CYS A 361 -12.32 11.74 -6.57
C CYS A 361 -10.83 11.71 -6.87
N HIS A 362 -10.09 12.80 -6.61
CA HIS A 362 -8.64 12.80 -6.89
C HIS A 362 -7.88 11.67 -6.18
N GLY A 363 -7.95 11.62 -4.84
CA GLY A 363 -7.15 10.69 -4.04
C GLY A 363 -7.93 9.59 -3.32
N CYS A 364 -9.26 9.54 -3.44
CA CYS A 364 -10.12 8.69 -2.61
C CYS A 364 -9.89 8.85 -1.10
N MET A 365 -9.56 10.07 -0.67
CA MET A 365 -9.25 10.36 0.73
C MET A 365 -10.37 11.14 1.41
N ASP A 366 -10.93 12.12 0.74
CA ASP A 366 -11.85 13.08 1.36
C ASP A 366 -13.28 12.90 0.85
N ARG A 367 -13.55 13.35 -0.39
CA ARG A 367 -14.90 13.37 -0.98
C ARG A 367 -15.49 11.98 -1.18
N THR A 368 -14.69 11.02 -1.65
CA THR A 368 -15.18 9.66 -1.91
C THR A 368 -15.55 8.91 -0.63
N PRO A 369 -14.69 8.87 0.41
CA PRO A 369 -15.11 8.29 1.69
C PRO A 369 -16.23 9.08 2.36
N ALA A 370 -16.27 10.41 2.21
CA ALA A 370 -17.37 11.22 2.74
C ALA A 370 -18.71 10.88 2.09
N TRP A 371 -18.77 10.78 0.75
CA TRP A 371 -19.94 10.33 -0.01
C TRP A 371 -20.33 8.90 0.37
N MET A 372 -19.35 7.99 0.48
CA MET A 372 -19.57 6.62 0.93
C MET A 372 -20.25 6.62 2.31
N GLY A 373 -19.77 7.41 3.27
CA GLY A 373 -20.38 7.48 4.59
C GLY A 373 -21.77 8.11 4.59
N ILE A 374 -22.05 9.10 3.73
CA ILE A 374 -23.40 9.62 3.54
C ILE A 374 -24.34 8.52 3.00
N TYR A 375 -23.89 7.75 2.01
CA TYR A 375 -24.64 6.60 1.49
C TYR A 375 -24.87 5.52 2.56
N ARG A 376 -23.83 5.10 3.30
CA ARG A 376 -23.93 4.14 4.40
C ARG A 376 -24.92 4.60 5.46
N PHE A 377 -24.89 5.90 5.80
CA PHE A 377 -25.81 6.47 6.75
C PHE A 377 -27.21 6.46 6.15
N ILE A 378 -27.49 7.27 5.14
CA ILE A 378 -28.85 7.52 4.66
C ILE A 378 -29.50 6.24 4.11
N VAL A 379 -28.81 5.50 3.24
CA VAL A 379 -29.40 4.38 2.50
C VAL A 379 -29.32 3.07 3.28
N GLN A 380 -28.21 2.81 3.99
CA GLN A 380 -27.98 1.50 4.62
C GLN A 380 -28.28 1.43 6.12
N GLY A 381 -28.69 2.52 6.76
CA GLY A 381 -29.07 2.41 8.17
C GLY A 381 -27.89 2.34 9.16
N ARG A 382 -26.63 2.44 8.71
CA ARG A 382 -25.45 2.23 9.56
C ARG A 382 -25.14 3.40 10.51
N PRO A 383 -24.70 3.14 11.75
CA PRO A 383 -24.39 4.20 12.71
C PRO A 383 -23.10 4.95 12.32
N LEU A 384 -22.98 6.22 12.75
CA LEU A 384 -21.87 7.10 12.33
C LEU A 384 -20.50 6.70 12.88
N ASP A 385 -20.43 6.08 14.05
CA ASP A 385 -19.17 5.58 14.62
C ASP A 385 -18.54 4.50 13.73
N GLU A 386 -19.34 3.51 13.31
CA GLU A 386 -18.90 2.48 12.37
C GLU A 386 -18.47 3.08 11.03
N ILE A 387 -19.22 4.06 10.52
CA ILE A 387 -18.92 4.72 9.25
C ILE A 387 -17.61 5.49 9.32
N LEU A 388 -17.39 6.26 10.39
CA LEU A 388 -16.16 7.03 10.57
C LEU A 388 -14.96 6.11 10.81
N SER A 389 -15.14 5.00 11.55
CA SER A 389 -14.14 3.94 11.64
C SER A 389 -13.83 3.34 10.25
N GLU A 390 -14.84 3.02 9.43
CA GLU A 390 -14.62 2.50 8.07
C GLU A 390 -13.82 3.49 7.19
N ILE A 391 -14.13 4.79 7.30
CA ILE A 391 -13.43 5.88 6.60
C ILE A 391 -11.98 5.98 7.06
N GLU A 392 -11.71 5.93 8.36
CA GLU A 392 -10.36 5.97 8.93
C GLU A 392 -9.50 4.80 8.46
N GLN A 393 -10.07 3.60 8.50
CA GLN A 393 -9.40 2.37 8.05
C GLN A 393 -9.05 2.44 6.57
N HIS A 394 -9.95 2.98 5.73
CA HIS A 394 -9.70 3.19 4.30
C HIS A 394 -8.63 4.26 4.03
N ARG A 395 -8.71 5.38 4.75
CA ARG A 395 -7.81 6.53 4.53
C ARG A 395 -6.40 6.21 5.01
N GLY A 396 -6.29 5.56 6.16
CA GLY A 396 -5.06 5.55 6.95
C GLY A 396 -4.89 6.77 7.84
N TYR A 397 -5.92 7.61 7.94
CA TYR A 397 -5.89 8.90 8.64
C TYR A 397 -7.28 9.21 9.18
N ARG A 398 -7.33 10.06 10.20
CA ARG A 398 -8.59 10.68 10.65
C ARG A 398 -9.28 11.41 9.49
N PRO A 399 -10.63 11.45 9.44
CA PRO A 399 -11.35 12.23 8.44
C PRO A 399 -10.90 13.69 8.53
N LYS A 400 -10.78 14.38 7.39
CA LYS A 400 -10.54 15.83 7.41
C LYS A 400 -11.66 16.53 8.18
N ALA A 401 -11.33 17.66 8.80
CA ALA A 401 -12.30 18.46 9.51
C ALA A 401 -13.48 18.91 8.62
N SER A 402 -13.24 19.11 7.32
CA SER A 402 -14.31 19.38 6.35
C SER A 402 -15.35 18.26 6.23
N VAL A 403 -14.99 17.01 6.53
CA VAL A 403 -15.95 15.89 6.57
C VAL A 403 -16.90 16.04 7.77
N THR A 404 -16.37 16.41 8.95
CA THR A 404 -17.19 16.71 10.13
C THR A 404 -18.19 17.84 9.85
N LEU A 405 -17.72 18.94 9.26
CA LEU A 405 -18.58 20.06 8.87
C LEU A 405 -19.64 19.62 7.84
N LEU A 406 -19.22 18.86 6.82
CA LEU A 406 -20.13 18.33 5.80
C LEU A 406 -21.23 17.46 6.43
N TYR A 407 -20.91 16.55 7.36
CA TYR A 407 -21.90 15.67 7.97
C TYR A 407 -22.89 16.44 8.83
N ASN A 408 -22.41 17.43 9.59
CA ASN A 408 -23.26 18.32 10.38
C ASN A 408 -24.22 19.17 9.52
N ARG A 409 -23.88 19.41 8.25
CA ARG A 409 -24.73 20.14 7.30
C ARG A 409 -25.67 19.23 6.50
N VAL A 410 -25.18 18.10 6.01
CA VAL A 410 -25.89 17.27 5.02
C VAL A 410 -26.83 16.25 5.64
N LEU A 411 -26.45 15.64 6.75
CA LEU A 411 -27.23 14.56 7.37
C LEU A 411 -28.51 15.02 8.08
N PRO A 412 -28.54 16.13 8.86
CA PRO A 412 -29.77 16.56 9.52
C PRO A 412 -30.97 16.77 8.59
N PRO A 413 -30.86 17.46 7.42
CA PRO A 413 -32.02 17.64 6.55
C PRO A 413 -32.44 16.37 5.81
N ARG A 414 -31.54 15.39 5.64
CA ARG A 414 -31.81 14.16 4.87
C ARG A 414 -32.24 12.97 5.73
N ALA A 415 -31.88 12.96 7.01
CA ALA A 415 -32.23 11.91 7.95
C ALA A 415 -32.36 12.49 9.38
N PRO A 416 -33.30 13.42 9.63
CA PRO A 416 -33.34 14.24 10.84
C PRO A 416 -33.46 13.41 12.12
N GLU A 417 -34.41 12.49 12.18
CA GLU A 417 -34.67 11.66 13.36
C GLU A 417 -33.45 10.81 13.71
N ARG A 418 -32.88 10.13 12.70
CA ARG A 418 -31.74 9.24 12.93
C ARG A 418 -30.46 10.00 13.25
N TYR A 419 -30.20 11.12 12.58
CA TYR A 419 -29.06 11.96 12.91
C TYR A 419 -29.19 12.59 14.31
N ALA A 420 -30.42 12.90 14.77
CA ALA A 420 -30.65 13.36 16.13
C ALA A 420 -30.46 12.24 17.17
N ALA A 421 -30.84 11.01 16.84
CA ALA A 421 -30.73 9.84 17.71
C ALA A 421 -29.29 9.27 17.79
N ASP A 422 -28.47 9.46 16.76
CA ASP A 422 -27.11 8.93 16.71
C ASP A 422 -26.18 9.65 17.72
N PRO A 423 -25.55 8.94 18.67
CA PRO A 423 -24.69 9.57 19.68
C PRO A 423 -23.45 10.23 19.08
N THR A 424 -22.93 9.70 17.98
CA THR A 424 -21.74 10.23 17.29
C THR A 424 -22.04 11.56 16.61
N ALA A 425 -23.29 11.79 16.19
CA ALA A 425 -23.71 13.10 15.68
C ALA A 425 -23.48 14.23 16.71
N LYS A 426 -23.70 13.96 18.01
CA LYS A 426 -23.40 14.93 19.08
C LYS A 426 -21.91 15.22 19.18
N VAL A 427 -21.07 14.19 19.07
CA VAL A 427 -19.60 14.32 19.05
C VAL A 427 -19.15 15.18 17.88
N LEU A 428 -19.69 14.95 16.68
CA LEU A 428 -19.35 15.75 15.49
C LEU A 428 -19.79 17.22 15.62
N LYS A 429 -20.94 17.50 16.24
CA LYS A 429 -21.40 18.86 16.52
C LYS A 429 -20.48 19.58 17.50
N GLU A 430 -20.15 18.94 18.62
CA GLU A 430 -19.24 19.53 19.61
C GLU A 430 -17.83 19.73 19.02
N SER A 431 -17.35 18.77 18.23
CA SER A 431 -16.05 18.85 17.54
C SER A 431 -15.96 20.05 16.58
N ALA A 432 -17.08 20.47 15.99
CA ALA A 432 -17.15 21.60 15.07
C ALA A 432 -17.49 22.95 15.74
N LYS A 433 -17.76 22.95 17.05
CA LYS A 433 -18.25 24.14 17.77
C LYS A 433 -17.28 25.31 17.66
N GLY A 434 -17.82 26.49 17.36
CA GLY A 434 -17.03 27.71 17.17
C GLY A 434 -16.27 27.78 15.84
N THR A 435 -16.44 26.80 14.94
CA THR A 435 -15.92 26.85 13.57
C THR A 435 -17.08 27.08 12.59
N PRO A 436 -17.12 28.21 11.87
CA PRO A 436 -18.18 28.46 10.89
C PRO A 436 -17.98 27.56 9.66
N ASP A 437 -19.04 26.86 9.22
CA ASP A 437 -19.02 26.10 7.97
C ASP A 437 -18.86 27.09 6.79
N PRO A 438 -17.78 26.99 5.98
CA PRO A 438 -17.59 27.85 4.82
C PRO A 438 -18.76 27.83 3.86
N ALA A 439 -19.45 26.70 3.76
CA ALA A 439 -20.58 26.54 2.87
C ALA A 439 -21.87 27.24 3.36
N LEU A 440 -21.92 27.68 4.61
CA LEU A 440 -23.03 28.50 5.11
C LEU A 440 -22.69 30.00 5.12
N GLN A 441 -21.44 30.36 4.81
CA GLN A 441 -21.05 31.76 4.74
C GLN A 441 -21.51 32.41 3.43
N PRO A 442 -21.93 33.70 3.47
CA PRO A 442 -22.25 34.46 2.27
C PRO A 442 -21.09 34.42 1.25
N ALA A 443 -21.40 34.36 -0.04
CA ALA A 443 -20.40 34.22 -1.11
C ALA A 443 -19.24 35.25 -1.04
N GLY A 444 -19.53 36.48 -0.57
CA GLY A 444 -18.52 37.53 -0.38
C GLY A 444 -17.47 37.23 0.70
N ALA A 445 -17.81 36.46 1.73
CA ALA A 445 -16.89 36.05 2.79
C ALA A 445 -15.93 34.94 2.33
N ARG A 446 -16.38 34.06 1.43
CA ARG A 446 -15.55 32.97 0.87
C ARG A 446 -14.36 33.50 0.08
N ARG A 447 -14.57 34.51 -0.78
CA ARG A 447 -13.50 35.11 -1.62
C ARG A 447 -12.35 35.71 -0.81
N ARG A 448 -12.62 36.28 0.37
CA ARG A 448 -11.56 36.90 1.21
C ARG A 448 -10.59 35.90 1.82
N ARG A 449 -11.01 34.64 2.05
CA ARG A 449 -10.14 33.58 2.60
C ARG A 449 -9.32 32.84 1.56
N ALA A 450 -9.78 32.80 0.31
CA ALA A 450 -9.07 32.14 -0.78
C ALA A 450 -7.81 32.91 -1.24
N ASN A 451 -7.56 34.12 -0.71
CA ASN A 451 -6.36 34.88 -1.03
C ASN A 451 -5.16 34.41 -0.17
N PRO A 452 -4.18 33.69 -0.73
CA PRO A 452 -3.09 33.07 0.04
C PRO A 452 -2.14 34.07 0.70
N GLU A 453 -2.20 35.34 0.32
CA GLU A 453 -1.38 36.41 0.91
C GLU A 453 -1.86 36.83 2.31
N ALA A 454 -3.08 36.44 2.72
CA ALA A 454 -3.64 36.76 4.02
C ALA A 454 -3.36 35.68 5.07
N VAL A 455 -2.16 35.07 5.07
CA VAL A 455 -1.70 34.31 6.23
C VAL A 455 -1.61 35.30 7.39
N PRO A 456 -2.38 35.16 8.48
CA PRO A 456 -2.22 36.03 9.62
C PRO A 456 -0.77 35.90 10.08
N ARG A 457 -0.04 37.02 10.12
CA ARG A 457 1.24 37.09 10.83
C ARG A 457 0.96 36.65 12.26
N VAL A 458 1.18 35.37 12.55
CA VAL A 458 1.29 34.89 13.93
C VAL A 458 2.44 35.70 14.48
N SER A 459 2.14 36.71 15.31
CA SER A 459 3.16 37.44 16.01
C SER A 459 3.86 36.42 16.91
N ARG A 460 5.01 35.94 16.45
CA ARG A 460 5.95 35.21 17.29
C ARG A 460 6.35 36.19 18.39
N ARG A 461 5.66 36.18 19.53
CA ARG A 461 6.29 36.52 20.80
C ARG A 461 7.35 35.43 21.02
N VAL A 462 8.58 35.78 20.66
CA VAL A 462 9.77 34.96 20.85
C VAL A 462 10.03 34.87 22.35
N GLY A 463 9.68 33.74 22.96
CA GLY A 463 10.35 33.26 24.17
C GLY A 463 11.73 32.68 23.80
N PRO A 464 12.65 32.52 24.77
CA PRO A 464 14.04 32.14 24.50
C PRO A 464 14.12 30.80 23.76
N GLN A 465 15.02 30.76 22.79
CA GLN A 465 15.10 29.82 21.67
C GLN A 465 15.33 28.37 22.10
N ALA A 466 14.42 27.48 21.68
CA ALA A 466 14.78 26.12 21.29
C ALA A 466 14.84 26.09 19.76
N HIS A 467 16.02 25.78 19.21
CA HIS A 467 16.25 25.69 17.77
C HIS A 467 15.45 24.50 17.20
N VAL A 468 14.26 24.79 16.65
CA VAL A 468 13.55 23.84 15.80
C VAL A 468 13.92 24.13 14.35
N PRO A 469 14.44 23.15 13.59
CA PRO A 469 14.79 23.38 12.18
C PRO A 469 13.54 23.71 11.36
N ASN A 470 13.65 24.75 10.53
CA ASN A 470 12.66 25.16 9.55
C ASN A 470 12.33 24.00 8.60
N LEU A 471 11.17 23.37 8.80
CA LEU A 471 10.56 22.50 7.80
C LEU A 471 9.66 23.35 6.91
N THR A 472 10.22 23.78 5.78
CA THR A 472 9.45 24.34 4.66
C THR A 472 8.44 23.28 4.18
N PRO A 473 7.16 23.62 3.92
CA PRO A 473 6.22 22.64 3.38
C PRO A 473 6.71 22.18 2.01
N SER A 474 7.03 20.89 1.89
CA SER A 474 7.55 20.36 0.63
C SER A 474 6.45 20.40 -0.44
N ARG A 475 6.78 20.96 -1.60
CA ARG A 475 6.00 20.99 -2.85
C ARG A 475 5.73 19.59 -3.46
N ARG A 476 5.93 18.51 -2.70
CA ARG A 476 5.99 17.12 -3.19
C ARG A 476 4.63 16.44 -3.41
N SER A 477 3.53 17.01 -2.95
CA SER A 477 2.20 16.38 -3.13
C SER A 477 1.68 16.45 -4.57
N LEU A 478 2.26 17.31 -5.43
CA LEU A 478 1.90 17.44 -6.85
C LEU A 478 2.86 16.70 -7.80
N GLU A 479 4.00 16.19 -7.31
CA GLU A 479 5.02 15.54 -8.15
C GLU A 479 4.84 14.02 -8.29
N TYR A 480 3.88 13.42 -7.58
CA TYR A 480 3.67 11.97 -7.60
C TYR A 480 2.95 11.44 -8.85
N GLN A 481 2.72 12.29 -9.88
CA GLN A 481 2.07 11.92 -11.14
C GLN A 481 2.83 12.34 -12.40
N LYS A 482 4.12 12.68 -12.32
CA LYS A 482 4.97 12.61 -13.51
C LYS A 482 5.25 11.14 -13.81
N THR A 483 4.39 10.52 -14.63
CA THR A 483 4.71 9.29 -15.34
C THR A 483 5.99 9.50 -16.18
N PRO A 484 6.85 8.49 -16.34
CA PRO A 484 7.82 8.49 -17.44
C PRO A 484 7.00 8.36 -18.72
N SER A 485 6.75 9.48 -19.39
CA SER A 485 6.22 9.51 -20.75
C SER A 485 7.27 8.97 -21.72
N ASP A 486 6.84 8.00 -22.52
CA ASP A 486 7.35 7.50 -23.81
C ASP A 486 8.77 6.90 -23.93
N PRO A 487 8.81 5.68 -24.50
CA PRO A 487 9.60 5.47 -25.71
C PRO A 487 8.68 5.03 -26.87
N LEU A 488 8.51 5.95 -27.81
CA LEU A 488 8.60 5.75 -29.27
C LEU A 488 8.35 4.33 -29.83
N ILE A 489 7.42 4.30 -30.80
CA ILE A 489 7.29 3.40 -31.97
C ILE A 489 6.32 2.22 -31.80
N HIS A 490 5.13 2.36 -32.38
CA HIS A 490 4.63 1.45 -33.42
C HIS A 490 3.55 2.17 -34.25
N GLU A 491 3.86 2.46 -35.52
CA GLU A 491 2.85 2.74 -36.54
C GLU A 491 2.00 1.48 -36.77
N PRO A 492 0.67 1.60 -36.90
CA PRO A 492 -0.16 0.48 -37.34
C PRO A 492 -0.02 0.32 -38.86
N ALA A 493 0.39 -0.88 -39.29
CA ALA A 493 0.31 -1.28 -40.69
C ALA A 493 -1.17 -1.31 -41.14
N SER A 494 -1.45 -0.61 -42.23
CA SER A 494 -2.69 -0.72 -42.99
C SER A 494 -2.85 -2.15 -43.52
N LEU A 495 -3.94 -2.81 -43.17
CA LEU A 495 -4.40 -4.00 -43.86
C LEU A 495 -5.54 -3.60 -44.80
N SER A 496 -5.26 -3.77 -46.09
CA SER A 496 -6.19 -3.92 -47.21
C SER A 496 -7.04 -5.17 -47.07
#